data_AF-A0A327H0A9-F1
#
_entry.id   AF-A0A327H0A9-F1
#
_cell.length_a   1.000
_cell.length_b   1.000
_cell.length_c   1.000
_cell.angle_alpha   90.00
_cell.angle_beta   90.00
_cell.angle_gamma   90.00
#
_symmetry.space_group_name_H-M   'P 1'
#
loop_
_entity.id
_entity.type
_entity.pdbx_description
1 polymer ?
#
loop_
_entity_poly.entity_id
_entity_poly.type
_entity_poly.pdbx_seq_one_letter_code
_entity_poly.pdbx_strand_id
1 'polypeptide(L)'
;MNDLLESAPFEDAKEYLQSICEMIKSTSMVYLNAPCDLEGVLAISHLEAACIDSDIRYSRRLVKSKQHTPHGEKQEVDVKKDGLTISIQPFEETWKCSDLKIKDYVMILPLSVSVRMGSKKSERMGALDVVSQCAAIAAKIAPNGARVRRLRPFAISGQWLRDSLDNTFDPIHSSIRDILRDEGSVSVVPLPEVSVPAQDMIPNLSQTMLKRLRKRWDKMDFDSRSQAISELALPSLIDNVISTPRLEELFWHRLMIRGEEQDIYSQIHLTKNDWPTEEGQTKAHSSTILRGLISQGKLGN
;
A
#
# COMPACT_ATOMS: atom_id res chain seq x y z
N MET A 1 -9.67 -8.76 -12.39
CA MET A 1 -8.41 -8.29 -11.76
C MET A 1 -7.32 -8.52 -12.77
N ASN A 2 -6.65 -7.45 -13.17
CA ASN A 2 -5.55 -7.48 -14.12
C ASN A 2 -4.30 -8.07 -13.44
N ASP A 3 -3.44 -8.72 -14.21
CA ASP A 3 -2.15 -9.20 -13.70
C ASP A 3 -1.24 -7.99 -13.47
N LEU A 4 -0.90 -7.71 -12.20
CA LEU A 4 -0.02 -6.57 -11.86
C LEU A 4 1.38 -6.77 -12.42
N LEU A 5 1.87 -8.01 -12.49
CA LEU A 5 3.22 -8.29 -13.00
C LEU A 5 3.34 -8.00 -14.50
N GLU A 6 2.22 -7.88 -15.21
CA GLU A 6 2.18 -7.51 -16.62
C GLU A 6 1.98 -6.00 -16.82
N SER A 7 1.88 -5.22 -15.74
CA SER A 7 1.67 -3.78 -15.80
C SER A 7 2.97 -2.99 -15.71
N ALA A 8 2.98 -1.80 -16.30
CA ALA A 8 4.16 -0.94 -16.40
C ALA A 8 4.99 -0.76 -15.11
N PRO A 9 4.40 -0.48 -13.92
CA PRO A 9 5.21 -0.28 -12.70
C PRO A 9 5.97 -1.51 -12.22
N PHE A 10 5.70 -2.69 -12.77
CA PHE A 10 6.34 -3.95 -12.39
C PHE A 10 7.30 -4.48 -13.47
N GLU A 11 7.41 -3.84 -14.63
CA GLU A 11 8.18 -4.35 -15.77
C GLU A 11 9.64 -4.67 -15.40
N ASP A 12 10.32 -3.74 -14.73
CA ASP A 12 11.71 -3.91 -14.28
C ASP A 12 11.90 -4.98 -13.19
N ALA A 13 10.87 -5.22 -12.38
CA ALA A 13 10.90 -6.18 -11.27
C ALA A 13 10.30 -7.54 -11.65
N LYS A 14 9.76 -7.67 -12.86
CA LYS A 14 8.91 -8.79 -13.27
C LYS A 14 9.60 -10.14 -13.12
N GLU A 15 10.80 -10.29 -13.69
CA GLU A 15 11.56 -11.55 -13.64
C GLU A 15 11.85 -11.97 -12.19
N TYR A 16 12.25 -11.01 -11.36
CA TYR A 16 12.51 -11.25 -9.94
C TYR A 16 11.24 -11.73 -9.21
N LEU A 17 10.13 -11.00 -9.35
CA LEU A 17 8.87 -11.35 -8.68
C LEU A 17 8.28 -12.67 -9.21
N GLN A 18 8.45 -12.98 -10.49
CA GLN A 18 8.07 -14.26 -11.08
C GLN A 18 8.87 -15.43 -10.49
N SER A 19 10.19 -15.27 -10.33
CA SER A 19 11.03 -16.28 -9.68
C SER A 19 10.56 -16.57 -8.25
N ILE A 20 10.12 -15.55 -7.51
CA ILE A 20 9.56 -15.72 -6.16
C ILE A 20 8.27 -16.54 -6.22
N CYS A 21 7.39 -16.29 -7.19
CA CYS A 21 6.16 -17.06 -7.36
C CYS A 21 6.45 -18.55 -7.62
N GLU A 22 7.46 -18.85 -8.43
CA GLU A 22 7.89 -20.23 -8.74
C GLU A 22 8.47 -20.93 -7.51
N MET A 23 9.30 -20.24 -6.72
CA MET A 23 9.84 -20.76 -5.46
C MET A 23 8.74 -21.03 -4.44
N ILE A 24 7.74 -20.14 -4.32
CA ILE A 24 6.60 -20.34 -3.42
C ILE A 24 5.76 -21.55 -3.83
N LYS A 25 5.55 -21.78 -5.14
CA LYS A 25 4.74 -22.91 -5.64
C LYS A 25 5.46 -24.26 -5.55
N SER A 26 6.80 -24.26 -5.55
CA SER A 26 7.61 -25.49 -5.55
C SER A 26 8.05 -25.94 -4.16
N THR A 27 8.00 -25.06 -3.16
CA THR A 27 8.43 -25.38 -1.79
C THR A 27 7.36 -26.14 -1.00
N SER A 28 7.79 -26.97 -0.04
CA SER A 28 6.92 -27.69 0.88
C SER A 28 6.34 -26.82 1.98
N MET A 29 7.03 -25.72 2.33
CA MET A 29 6.69 -24.84 3.43
C MET A 29 7.23 -23.43 3.16
N VAL A 30 6.39 -22.41 3.37
CA VAL A 30 6.78 -20.99 3.27
C VAL A 30 6.88 -20.36 4.66
N TYR A 31 8.02 -19.77 4.99
CA TYR A 31 8.24 -19.04 6.23
C TYR A 31 8.21 -17.53 5.94
N LEU A 32 7.10 -16.88 6.31
CA LEU A 32 6.88 -15.44 6.08
C LEU A 32 7.33 -14.63 7.30
N ASN A 33 8.28 -13.72 7.12
CA ASN A 33 8.73 -12.78 8.14
C ASN A 33 8.41 -11.35 7.73
N ALA A 34 7.78 -10.57 8.62
CA ALA A 34 7.52 -9.15 8.41
C ALA A 34 7.55 -8.37 9.73
N PRO A 35 8.01 -7.10 9.74
CA PRO A 35 8.02 -6.31 10.95
C PRO A 35 6.61 -5.94 11.42
N CYS A 36 6.45 -5.70 12.72
CA CYS A 36 5.19 -5.25 13.35
C CYS A 36 4.86 -3.77 13.05
N ASP A 37 5.10 -3.34 11.82
CA ASP A 37 4.73 -2.02 11.32
C ASP A 37 3.60 -2.17 10.29
N LEU A 38 2.87 -1.10 10.02
CA LEU A 38 1.70 -1.14 9.14
C LEU A 38 2.06 -1.62 7.73
N GLU A 39 3.19 -1.16 7.18
CA GLU A 39 3.74 -1.56 5.89
C GLU A 39 4.03 -3.07 5.86
N GLY A 40 4.64 -3.59 6.93
CA GLY A 40 4.94 -5.02 7.07
C GLY A 40 3.68 -5.87 7.16
N VAL A 41 2.68 -5.43 7.92
CA VAL A 41 1.38 -6.09 8.08
C VAL A 41 0.58 -6.09 6.77
N LEU A 42 0.54 -4.97 6.05
CA LEU A 42 -0.10 -4.89 4.74
C LEU A 42 0.57 -5.84 3.74
N ALA A 43 1.89 -5.83 3.65
CA ALA A 43 2.63 -6.68 2.74
C ALA A 43 2.45 -8.18 3.05
N ILE A 44 2.63 -8.60 4.30
CA ILE A 44 2.48 -10.02 4.67
C ILE A 44 1.04 -10.51 4.49
N SER A 45 0.03 -9.64 4.65
CA SER A 45 -1.38 -9.99 4.45
C SER A 45 -1.66 -10.52 3.04
N HIS A 46 -1.03 -9.94 2.01
CA HIS A 46 -1.18 -10.38 0.63
C HIS A 46 -0.60 -11.79 0.42
N LEU A 47 0.62 -12.03 0.91
CA LEU A 47 1.27 -13.35 0.77
C LEU A 47 0.54 -14.42 1.58
N GLU A 48 0.11 -14.10 2.80
CA GLU A 48 -0.67 -15.00 3.65
C GLU A 48 -2.01 -15.35 2.99
N ALA A 49 -2.72 -14.36 2.44
CA ALA A 49 -3.96 -14.59 1.69
C ALA A 49 -3.76 -15.50 0.49
N ALA A 50 -2.67 -15.32 -0.27
CA ALA A 50 -2.35 -16.19 -1.40
C ALA A 50 -2.02 -17.61 -0.97
N CYS A 51 -1.27 -17.78 0.13
CA CYS A 51 -0.98 -19.11 0.66
C CYS A 51 -2.27 -19.84 1.06
N ILE A 52 -3.19 -19.15 1.76
CA ILE A 52 -4.48 -19.73 2.15
C ILE A 52 -5.34 -20.07 0.93
N ASP A 53 -5.45 -19.16 -0.03
CA ASP A 53 -6.31 -19.35 -1.20
C ASP A 53 -5.76 -20.41 -2.19
N SER A 54 -4.48 -20.75 -2.11
CA SER A 54 -3.82 -21.78 -2.92
C SER A 54 -3.42 -23.04 -2.14
N ASP A 55 -3.87 -23.20 -0.90
CA ASP A 55 -3.53 -24.34 -0.02
C ASP A 55 -2.01 -24.58 0.15
N ILE A 56 -1.23 -23.50 0.16
CA ILE A 56 0.21 -23.53 0.37
C ILE A 56 0.47 -23.50 1.88
N ARG A 57 1.24 -24.48 2.37
CA ARG A 57 1.63 -24.52 3.78
C ARG A 57 2.56 -23.36 4.09
N TYR A 58 2.22 -22.60 5.13
CA TYR A 58 3.01 -21.47 5.56
C TYR A 58 3.08 -21.35 7.08
N SER A 59 4.11 -20.67 7.56
CA SER A 59 4.23 -20.18 8.93
C SER A 59 4.59 -18.71 8.88
N ARG A 60 3.88 -17.90 9.67
CA ARG A 60 4.09 -16.46 9.76
C ARG A 60 4.81 -16.11 11.04
N ARG A 61 5.72 -15.14 10.97
CA ARG A 61 6.38 -14.54 12.13
C ARG A 61 6.40 -13.03 11.96
N LEU A 62 5.74 -12.36 12.90
CA LEU A 62 5.87 -10.92 13.05
C LEU A 62 7.08 -10.64 13.93
N VAL A 63 8.03 -9.89 13.37
CA VAL A 63 9.29 -9.51 14.00
C VAL A 63 9.21 -8.07 14.53
N LYS A 64 10.20 -7.65 15.32
CA LYS A 64 10.20 -6.37 16.02
C LYS A 64 10.02 -5.20 15.04
N SER A 65 9.17 -4.24 15.41
CA SER A 65 8.91 -3.04 14.59
C SER A 65 10.17 -2.19 14.46
N LYS A 66 10.26 -1.44 13.35
CA LYS A 66 11.34 -0.49 13.10
C LYS A 66 11.44 0.57 14.21
N GLN A 67 10.32 1.03 14.76
CA GLN A 67 10.29 2.06 15.80
C GLN A 67 10.98 1.62 17.12
N HIS A 68 11.09 0.31 17.34
CA HIS A 68 11.75 -0.26 18.52
C HIS A 68 13.14 -0.81 18.21
N THR A 69 13.54 -0.85 16.94
CA THR A 69 14.84 -1.37 16.51
C THR A 69 15.86 -0.24 16.56
N PRO A 70 16.96 -0.37 17.34
CA PRO A 70 18.01 0.64 17.39
C PRO A 70 18.54 1.01 16.01
N HIS A 71 18.95 2.27 15.86
CA HIS A 71 19.50 2.75 14.59
C HIS A 71 20.77 1.97 14.22
N GLY A 72 20.85 1.51 12.97
CA GLY A 72 21.97 0.72 12.46
C GLY A 72 21.91 -0.78 12.81
N GLU A 73 21.02 -1.21 13.72
CA GLU A 73 20.84 -2.62 14.00
C GLU A 73 19.98 -3.29 12.91
N LYS A 74 20.54 -4.32 12.28
CA LYS A 74 19.81 -5.14 11.32
C LYS A 74 19.15 -6.29 12.06
N GLN A 75 17.88 -6.50 11.74
CA GLN A 75 17.16 -7.63 12.29
C GLN A 75 17.66 -8.92 11.67
N GLU A 76 18.09 -9.85 12.51
CA GLU A 76 18.51 -11.17 12.04
C GLU A 76 17.32 -11.93 11.44
N VAL A 77 17.55 -12.47 10.24
CA VAL A 77 16.57 -13.32 9.56
C VAL A 77 16.83 -14.76 9.97
N ASP A 78 15.85 -15.36 10.65
CA ASP A 78 15.87 -16.77 11.03
C ASP A 78 15.55 -17.65 9.81
N VAL A 79 16.59 -17.99 9.04
CA VAL A 79 16.49 -18.80 7.82
C VAL A 79 16.23 -20.26 8.18
N LYS A 80 15.09 -20.77 7.73
CA LYS A 80 14.72 -22.19 7.88
C LYS A 80 15.23 -23.01 6.71
N LYS A 81 15.80 -24.19 7.02
CA LYS A 81 16.41 -25.09 6.04
C LYS A 81 15.41 -26.02 5.32
N ASP A 82 14.21 -26.17 5.87
CA ASP A 82 13.17 -27.12 5.43
C ASP A 82 12.05 -26.45 4.60
N GLY A 83 12.31 -25.25 4.07
CA GLY A 83 11.34 -24.51 3.28
C GLY A 83 11.91 -23.21 2.74
N LEU A 84 11.03 -22.38 2.16
CA LEU A 84 11.41 -21.08 1.62
C LEU A 84 11.20 -20.01 2.70
N THR A 85 12.27 -19.34 3.12
CA THR A 85 12.16 -18.16 3.99
C THR A 85 12.01 -16.90 3.14
N ILE A 86 10.97 -16.11 3.41
CA ILE A 86 10.72 -14.80 2.79
C ILE A 86 10.77 -13.75 3.89
N SER A 87 11.65 -12.77 3.72
CA SER A 87 11.82 -11.64 4.62
C SER A 87 11.33 -10.36 3.96
N ILE A 88 10.26 -9.77 4.50
CA ILE A 88 9.69 -8.50 4.02
C ILE A 88 10.35 -7.36 4.79
N GLN A 89 11.01 -6.46 4.07
CA GLN A 89 11.85 -5.40 4.62
C GLN A 89 11.42 -4.04 4.03
N PRO A 90 10.29 -3.45 4.50
CA PRO A 90 9.72 -2.22 3.94
C PRO A 90 10.63 -0.98 4.11
N PHE A 91 11.50 -0.99 5.11
CA PHE A 91 12.31 0.16 5.53
C PHE A 91 13.77 0.12 5.05
N GLU A 92 14.13 -0.83 4.18
CA GLU A 92 15.43 -0.80 3.50
C GLU A 92 15.45 0.31 2.44
N GLU A 93 16.66 0.67 2.02
CA GLU A 93 16.84 1.59 0.90
C GLU A 93 16.22 1.02 -0.39
N THR A 94 16.03 1.86 -1.40
CA THR A 94 15.55 1.42 -2.71
C THR A 94 16.69 0.79 -3.51
N TRP A 95 16.58 -0.49 -3.84
CA TRP A 95 17.63 -1.24 -4.56
C TRP A 95 17.33 -1.37 -6.04
N LYS A 96 18.35 -1.57 -6.87
CA LYS A 96 18.12 -1.99 -8.26
C LYS A 96 17.80 -3.48 -8.29
N CYS A 97 16.92 -3.89 -9.18
CA CYS A 97 16.60 -5.31 -9.40
C CYS A 97 17.86 -6.14 -9.72
N SER A 98 18.83 -5.57 -10.46
CA SER A 98 20.11 -6.21 -10.80
C SER A 98 20.98 -6.57 -9.60
N ASP A 99 20.80 -5.87 -8.48
CA ASP A 99 21.64 -6.03 -7.29
C ASP A 99 21.08 -7.12 -6.36
N LEU A 100 19.84 -7.56 -6.61
CA LEU A 100 19.20 -8.66 -5.89
C LEU A 100 19.82 -9.98 -6.30
N LYS A 101 20.29 -10.72 -5.31
CA LYS A 101 20.69 -12.12 -5.47
C LYS A 101 19.82 -12.96 -4.55
N ILE A 102 19.18 -13.99 -5.11
CA ILE A 102 18.53 -15.02 -4.30
C ILE A 102 19.65 -15.78 -3.59
N LYS A 103 19.67 -15.67 -2.25
CA LYS A 103 20.63 -16.39 -1.38
C LYS A 103 19.89 -17.55 -0.71
N ASP A 104 20.24 -17.87 0.53
CA ASP A 104 19.57 -18.88 1.36
C ASP A 104 18.10 -18.52 1.69
N TYR A 105 17.69 -17.27 1.44
CA TYR A 105 16.33 -16.78 1.62
C TYR A 105 16.02 -15.65 0.63
N VAL A 106 14.73 -15.32 0.50
CA VAL A 106 14.21 -14.25 -0.37
C VAL A 106 14.00 -12.97 0.44
N MET A 107 14.39 -11.84 -0.12
CA MET A 107 14.15 -10.51 0.46
C MET A 107 13.18 -9.74 -0.42
N ILE A 108 12.07 -9.29 0.16
CA ILE A 108 11.17 -8.34 -0.51
C ILE A 108 11.43 -6.98 0.12
N LEU A 109 12.10 -6.11 -0.64
CA LEU A 109 12.50 -4.77 -0.25
C LEU A 109 12.17 -3.78 -1.37
N PRO A 110 12.18 -2.45 -1.14
CA PRO A 110 11.82 -1.48 -2.16
C PRO A 110 12.72 -1.54 -3.39
N LEU A 111 12.14 -1.52 -4.59
CA LEU A 111 12.89 -1.66 -5.86
C LEU A 111 12.82 -0.39 -6.70
N SER A 112 13.95 0.00 -7.27
CA SER A 112 14.03 1.10 -8.23
C SER A 112 13.48 0.61 -9.56
N VAL A 113 12.42 1.26 -10.03
CA VAL A 113 11.71 0.92 -11.26
C VAL A 113 11.42 2.18 -12.07
N SER A 114 11.19 2.01 -13.36
CA SER A 114 10.79 3.07 -14.27
C SER A 114 9.38 2.83 -14.84
N VAL A 115 8.69 3.92 -15.13
CA VAL A 115 7.43 3.90 -15.88
C VAL A 115 7.45 4.97 -16.96
N ARG A 116 6.88 4.64 -18.12
CA ARG A 116 6.74 5.59 -19.23
C ARG A 116 5.39 6.29 -19.14
N MET A 117 5.43 7.61 -18.91
CA MET A 117 4.22 8.41 -18.72
C MET A 117 4.16 9.62 -19.66
N GLY A 118 2.94 10.14 -19.84
CA GLY A 118 2.63 11.32 -20.65
C GLY A 118 2.60 11.07 -22.16
N SER A 119 2.17 12.09 -22.91
CA SER A 119 2.05 12.02 -24.38
C SER A 119 3.36 11.71 -25.09
N LYS A 120 4.49 12.11 -24.50
CA LYS A 120 5.85 11.83 -24.99
C LYS A 120 6.42 10.49 -24.52
N LYS A 121 5.67 9.73 -23.70
CA LYS A 121 6.12 8.48 -23.06
C LYS A 121 7.49 8.62 -22.38
N SER A 122 7.72 9.75 -21.71
CA SER A 122 8.97 10.01 -21.00
C SER A 122 9.10 9.03 -19.84
N GLU A 123 10.28 8.43 -19.72
CA GLU A 123 10.62 7.56 -18.61
C GLU A 123 10.73 8.36 -17.30
N ARG A 124 10.09 7.85 -16.26
CA ARG A 124 10.11 8.41 -14.91
C ARG A 124 10.50 7.30 -13.94
N MET A 125 11.54 7.56 -13.16
CA MET A 125 11.99 6.67 -12.12
C MET A 125 11.13 6.82 -10.87
N GLY A 126 10.93 5.72 -10.15
CA GLY A 126 10.31 5.70 -8.83
C GLY A 126 10.71 4.46 -8.05
N ALA A 127 10.08 4.26 -6.90
CA ALA A 127 10.33 3.09 -6.05
C ALA A 127 9.07 2.22 -5.97
N LEU A 128 9.20 0.95 -6.35
CA LEU A 128 8.17 -0.05 -6.14
C LEU A 128 8.23 -0.57 -4.70
N ASP A 129 7.23 -0.24 -3.89
CA ASP A 129 7.16 -0.62 -2.49
C ASP A 129 6.87 -2.13 -2.29
N VAL A 130 7.11 -2.62 -1.07
CA VAL A 130 6.98 -4.05 -0.75
C VAL A 130 5.54 -4.56 -0.69
N VAL A 131 4.56 -3.71 -0.36
CA VAL A 131 3.13 -4.05 -0.37
C VAL A 131 2.66 -4.28 -1.80
N SER A 132 3.00 -3.38 -2.72
CA SER A 132 2.72 -3.54 -4.15
C SER A 132 3.35 -4.82 -4.72
N GLN A 133 4.61 -5.09 -4.38
CA GLN A 133 5.30 -6.32 -4.77
C GLN A 133 4.58 -7.57 -4.23
N CYS A 134 4.24 -7.60 -2.94
CA CYS A 134 3.54 -8.73 -2.33
C CYS A 134 2.14 -8.91 -2.93
N ALA A 135 1.43 -7.83 -3.23
CA ALA A 135 0.13 -7.88 -3.89
C ALA A 135 0.21 -8.48 -5.31
N ALA A 136 1.26 -8.14 -6.06
CA ALA A 136 1.50 -8.71 -7.39
C ALA A 136 1.86 -10.21 -7.33
N ILE A 137 2.74 -10.60 -6.41
CA ILE A 137 3.07 -12.01 -6.15
C ILE A 137 1.79 -12.78 -5.75
N ALA A 138 1.00 -12.24 -4.83
CA ALA A 138 -0.24 -12.86 -4.37
C ALA A 138 -1.24 -13.07 -5.50
N ALA A 139 -1.44 -12.04 -6.35
CA ALA A 139 -2.29 -12.11 -7.53
C ALA A 139 -1.81 -13.16 -8.55
N LYS A 140 -0.50 -13.38 -8.68
CA LYS A 140 0.07 -14.40 -9.58
C LYS A 140 -0.05 -15.82 -9.03
N ILE A 141 0.02 -15.98 -7.71
CA ILE A 141 -0.14 -17.28 -7.05
C ILE A 141 -1.61 -17.70 -7.07
N ALA A 142 -2.51 -16.83 -6.60
CA ALA A 142 -3.93 -17.11 -6.45
C ALA A 142 -4.79 -16.08 -7.22
N PRO A 143 -4.79 -16.09 -8.56
CA PRO A 143 -5.50 -15.07 -9.38
C PRO A 143 -7.02 -15.05 -9.15
N ASN A 144 -7.59 -16.18 -8.74
CA ASN A 144 -9.00 -16.33 -8.41
C ASN A 144 -9.25 -16.45 -6.89
N GLY A 145 -8.24 -16.20 -6.07
CA GLY A 145 -8.34 -16.26 -4.61
C GLY A 145 -9.32 -15.23 -4.06
N ALA A 146 -10.23 -15.67 -3.19
CA ALA A 146 -11.23 -14.80 -2.59
C ALA A 146 -10.61 -13.76 -1.66
N ARG A 147 -9.60 -14.14 -0.87
CA ARG A 147 -8.87 -13.25 0.05
C ARG A 147 -7.92 -12.35 -0.71
N VAL A 148 -7.23 -12.88 -1.72
CA VAL A 148 -6.36 -12.07 -2.59
C VAL A 148 -7.15 -10.97 -3.30
N ARG A 149 -8.32 -11.29 -3.86
CA ARG A 149 -9.20 -10.30 -4.49
C ARG A 149 -9.71 -9.27 -3.49
N ARG A 150 -10.04 -9.70 -2.27
CA ARG A 150 -10.49 -8.82 -1.19
C ARG A 150 -9.42 -7.81 -0.77
N LEU A 151 -8.16 -8.24 -0.72
CA LEU A 151 -7.04 -7.36 -0.36
C LEU A 151 -6.57 -6.48 -1.52
N ARG A 152 -7.00 -6.74 -2.76
CA ARG A 152 -6.56 -6.02 -3.96
C ARG A 152 -6.55 -4.49 -3.83
N PRO A 153 -7.56 -3.83 -3.23
CA PRO A 153 -7.54 -2.38 -3.06
C PRO A 153 -6.32 -1.84 -2.28
N PHE A 154 -5.80 -2.63 -1.34
CA PHE A 154 -4.67 -2.23 -0.49
C PHE A 154 -3.30 -2.42 -1.16
N ALA A 155 -3.25 -2.87 -2.41
CA ALA A 155 -1.99 -3.00 -3.15
C ALA A 155 -1.22 -1.67 -3.24
N ILE A 156 -1.91 -0.53 -3.28
CA ILE A 156 -1.30 0.81 -3.33
C ILE A 156 -0.85 1.33 -1.95
N SER A 157 -1.28 0.71 -0.85
CA SER A 157 -1.12 1.27 0.49
C SER A 157 0.34 1.50 0.87
N GLY A 158 1.25 0.65 0.39
CA GLY A 158 2.67 0.86 0.64
C GLY A 158 3.24 2.06 -0.13
N GLN A 159 2.82 2.32 -1.37
CA GLN A 159 3.19 3.56 -2.07
C GLN A 159 2.71 4.80 -1.33
N TRP A 160 1.48 4.76 -0.81
CA TRP A 160 0.94 5.86 0.00
C TRP A 160 1.74 6.10 1.29
N LEU A 161 2.23 5.03 1.91
CA LEU A 161 2.99 5.09 3.16
C LEU A 161 4.45 5.54 2.99
N ARG A 162 4.98 5.56 1.76
CA ARG A 162 6.32 6.08 1.47
C ARG A 162 6.34 7.61 1.44
N ASP A 163 7.54 8.15 1.63
CA ASP A 163 7.82 9.59 1.61
C ASP A 163 7.94 10.16 0.17
N SER A 164 7.76 9.35 -0.87
CA SER A 164 7.90 9.79 -2.27
C SER A 164 6.99 10.98 -2.58
N LEU A 165 5.72 10.89 -2.15
CA LEU A 165 4.73 11.93 -2.32
C LEU A 165 5.02 13.17 -1.47
N ASP A 166 5.81 13.06 -0.41
CA ASP A 166 6.15 14.20 0.46
C ASP A 166 7.17 15.15 -0.18
N ASN A 167 7.92 14.67 -1.17
CA ASN A 167 8.92 15.47 -1.85
C ASN A 167 8.48 15.89 -3.25
N THR A 168 7.92 14.96 -4.03
CA THR A 168 7.59 15.17 -5.45
C THR A 168 6.40 14.32 -5.89
N PHE A 169 5.97 14.49 -7.14
CA PHE A 169 5.06 13.55 -7.79
C PHE A 169 5.62 12.13 -7.79
N ASP A 170 4.78 11.14 -7.43
CA ASP A 170 5.12 9.72 -7.49
C ASP A 170 4.45 9.05 -8.71
N PRO A 171 5.23 8.68 -9.74
CA PRO A 171 4.69 8.06 -10.95
C PRO A 171 4.23 6.62 -10.72
N ILE A 172 4.78 5.91 -9.73
CA ILE A 172 4.43 4.53 -9.41
C ILE A 172 3.11 4.49 -8.65
N HIS A 173 2.95 5.36 -7.65
CA HIS A 173 1.67 5.55 -6.95
C HIS A 173 0.53 5.83 -7.95
N SER A 174 0.72 6.83 -8.82
CA SER A 174 -0.29 7.21 -9.82
C SER A 174 -0.63 6.06 -10.78
N SER A 175 0.39 5.31 -11.23
CA SER A 175 0.20 4.17 -12.13
C SER A 175 -0.59 3.05 -11.47
N ILE A 176 -0.26 2.69 -10.23
CA ILE A 176 -0.98 1.65 -9.47
C ILE A 176 -2.41 2.09 -9.17
N ARG A 177 -2.63 3.35 -8.78
CA ARG A 177 -3.96 3.93 -8.59
C ARG A 177 -4.82 3.75 -9.83
N ASP A 178 -4.30 4.15 -10.99
CA ASP A 178 -5.03 4.10 -12.24
C ASP A 178 -5.33 2.65 -12.65
N ILE A 179 -4.40 1.71 -12.45
CA ILE A 179 -4.65 0.27 -12.65
C ILE A 179 -5.80 -0.23 -11.77
N LEU A 180 -5.78 0.09 -10.47
CA LEU A 180 -6.81 -0.34 -9.52
C LEU A 180 -8.18 0.29 -9.83
N ARG A 181 -8.20 1.54 -10.30
CA ARG A 181 -9.41 2.23 -10.76
C ARG A 181 -9.98 1.55 -12.01
N ASP A 182 -9.14 1.38 -13.03
CA ASP A 182 -9.57 0.92 -14.35
C ASP A 182 -10.05 -0.53 -14.32
N GLU A 183 -9.50 -1.36 -13.43
CA GLU A 183 -10.00 -2.72 -13.21
C GLU A 183 -11.21 -2.82 -12.25
N GLY A 184 -11.62 -1.70 -11.65
CA GLY A 184 -12.76 -1.61 -10.74
C GLY A 184 -12.51 -2.07 -9.30
N SER A 185 -11.25 -2.24 -8.89
CA SER A 185 -10.90 -2.59 -7.51
C SER A 185 -11.15 -1.44 -6.53
N VAL A 186 -10.98 -0.20 -6.99
CA VAL A 186 -11.33 1.02 -6.25
C VAL A 186 -12.06 2.01 -7.14
N SER A 187 -12.85 2.89 -6.55
CA SER A 187 -13.32 4.12 -7.21
C SER A 187 -12.44 5.27 -6.75
N VAL A 188 -12.08 6.16 -7.68
CA VAL A 188 -11.31 7.37 -7.36
C VAL A 188 -12.29 8.54 -7.34
N VAL A 189 -12.44 9.18 -6.18
CA VAL A 189 -13.41 10.25 -5.96
C VAL A 189 -12.78 11.45 -5.26
N PRO A 190 -13.30 12.68 -5.46
CA PRO A 190 -12.84 13.83 -4.71
C PRO A 190 -13.33 13.80 -3.25
N LEU A 191 -12.64 14.52 -2.37
CA LEU A 191 -12.92 14.56 -0.92
C LEU A 191 -14.38 14.82 -0.52
N PRO A 192 -15.16 15.66 -1.24
CA PRO A 192 -16.58 15.84 -0.94
C PRO A 192 -17.44 14.58 -1.11
N GLU A 193 -17.02 13.62 -1.95
CA GLU A 193 -17.77 12.38 -2.20
C GLU A 193 -17.47 11.27 -1.18
N VAL A 194 -16.40 11.40 -0.39
CA VAL A 194 -16.11 10.48 0.71
C VAL A 194 -17.08 10.75 1.86
N SER A 195 -17.76 9.72 2.37
CA SER A 195 -18.74 9.90 3.45
C SER A 195 -18.07 10.21 4.79
N VAL A 196 -17.09 9.41 5.19
CA VAL A 196 -16.44 9.51 6.52
C VAL A 196 -14.91 9.58 6.39
N PRO A 197 -14.33 10.67 5.85
CA PRO A 197 -12.88 10.82 5.87
C PRO A 197 -12.38 11.02 7.30
N ALA A 198 -11.16 10.55 7.56
CA ALA A 198 -10.43 10.80 8.79
C ALA A 198 -10.28 12.30 9.03
N GLN A 199 -10.78 12.74 10.18
CA GLN A 199 -10.55 14.10 10.66
C GLN A 199 -9.06 14.27 10.96
N ASP A 200 -8.55 15.50 10.85
CA ASP A 200 -7.15 15.86 11.12
C ASP A 200 -6.10 15.32 10.14
N MET A 201 -6.50 14.49 9.17
CA MET A 201 -5.62 14.02 8.11
C MET A 201 -5.13 15.14 7.17
N ILE A 202 -5.94 16.19 6.98
CA ILE A 202 -5.60 17.35 6.15
C ILE A 202 -5.50 18.57 7.08
N PRO A 203 -4.33 19.20 7.22
CA PRO A 203 -4.13 20.31 8.14
C PRO A 203 -5.00 21.51 7.75
N ASN A 204 -5.51 22.23 8.75
CA ASN A 204 -6.31 23.45 8.59
C ASN A 204 -7.60 23.29 7.75
N LEU A 205 -8.03 22.07 7.45
CA LEU A 205 -9.23 21.82 6.67
C LEU A 205 -10.50 22.20 7.45
N SER A 206 -11.28 23.13 6.92
CA SER A 206 -12.55 23.51 7.51
C SER A 206 -13.62 22.42 7.33
N GLN A 207 -13.86 21.65 8.39
CA GLN A 207 -14.91 20.61 8.42
C GLN A 207 -16.31 21.19 8.15
N THR A 208 -16.56 22.43 8.57
CA THR A 208 -17.82 23.14 8.30
C THR A 208 -17.98 23.45 6.82
N MET A 209 -16.91 23.89 6.14
CA MET A 209 -16.94 24.15 4.69
C MET A 209 -17.11 22.84 3.92
N LEU A 210 -16.37 21.79 4.27
CA LEU A 210 -16.51 20.47 3.65
C LEU A 210 -17.95 19.96 3.76
N LYS A 211 -18.56 19.98 4.96
CA LYS A 211 -19.96 19.57 5.17
C LYS A 211 -20.95 20.36 4.31
N ARG A 212 -20.73 21.67 4.12
CA ARG A 212 -21.58 22.50 3.24
C ARG A 212 -21.37 22.17 1.77
N LEU A 213 -20.12 21.91 1.37
CA LEU A 213 -19.77 21.55 0.00
C LEU A 213 -20.45 20.24 -0.41
N ARG A 214 -20.39 19.21 0.45
CA ARG A 214 -21.06 17.91 0.19
C ARG A 214 -22.53 18.03 -0.16
N LYS A 215 -23.27 18.87 0.57
CA LYS A 215 -24.72 19.08 0.34
C LYS A 215 -25.05 19.68 -1.02
N ARG A 216 -24.10 20.36 -1.66
CA ARG A 216 -24.28 21.02 -2.97
C ARG A 216 -23.56 20.30 -4.10
N TRP A 217 -22.69 19.33 -3.80
CA TRP A 217 -21.75 18.71 -4.73
C TRP A 217 -22.44 18.14 -5.98
N ASP A 218 -23.53 17.40 -5.79
CA ASP A 218 -24.28 16.76 -6.88
C ASP A 218 -24.98 17.77 -7.82
N LYS A 219 -25.11 19.03 -7.40
CA LYS A 219 -25.76 20.10 -8.17
C LYS A 219 -24.76 21.00 -8.90
N MET A 220 -23.46 20.82 -8.67
CA MET A 220 -22.40 21.66 -9.22
C MET A 220 -21.87 21.08 -10.52
N ASP A 221 -21.61 21.93 -11.50
CA ASP A 221 -20.88 21.57 -12.72
C ASP A 221 -19.37 21.45 -12.46
N PHE A 222 -18.62 21.07 -13.50
CA PHE A 222 -17.18 20.81 -13.42
C PHE A 222 -16.38 22.04 -12.96
N ASP A 223 -16.68 23.22 -13.51
CA ASP A 223 -15.96 24.46 -13.19
C ASP A 223 -16.23 24.89 -11.74
N SER A 224 -17.49 24.82 -11.31
CA SER A 224 -17.89 25.12 -9.94
C SER A 224 -17.24 24.17 -8.93
N ARG A 225 -17.16 22.87 -9.26
CA ARG A 225 -16.48 21.86 -8.42
C ARG A 225 -14.99 22.17 -8.28
N SER A 226 -14.35 22.55 -9.37
CA SER A 226 -12.92 22.90 -9.40
C SER A 226 -12.61 24.14 -8.56
N GLN A 227 -13.43 25.17 -8.71
CA GLN A 227 -13.31 26.36 -7.86
C GLN A 227 -13.53 26.04 -6.38
N ALA A 228 -14.57 25.26 -6.06
CA ALA A 228 -14.90 24.96 -4.67
C ALA A 228 -13.87 24.08 -3.96
N ILE A 229 -13.24 23.12 -4.65
CA ILE A 229 -12.11 22.37 -4.07
C ILE A 229 -10.92 23.30 -3.87
N SER A 230 -10.61 24.18 -4.83
CA SER A 230 -9.52 25.15 -4.70
C SER A 230 -9.72 26.03 -3.47
N GLU A 231 -10.92 26.58 -3.28
CA GLU A 231 -11.27 27.38 -2.10
C GLU A 231 -11.18 26.58 -0.79
N LEU A 232 -11.56 25.29 -0.81
CA LEU A 232 -11.46 24.41 0.34
C LEU A 232 -10.01 24.09 0.71
N ALA A 233 -9.11 23.99 -0.29
CA ALA A 233 -7.71 23.64 -0.11
C ALA A 233 -6.83 24.81 0.35
N LEU A 234 -7.22 26.06 0.08
CA LEU A 234 -6.43 27.26 0.40
C LEU A 234 -5.88 27.29 1.84
N PRO A 235 -6.65 26.99 2.91
CA PRO A 235 -6.12 27.00 4.26
C PRO A 235 -5.05 25.94 4.50
N SER A 236 -5.15 24.79 3.84
CA SER A 236 -4.22 23.66 3.96
C SER A 236 -2.88 23.93 3.25
N LEU A 237 -2.86 24.81 2.25
CA LEU A 237 -1.64 25.20 1.52
C LEU A 237 -0.72 26.15 2.31
N ILE A 238 -1.20 26.72 3.42
CA ILE A 238 -0.39 27.57 4.31
C ILE A 238 0.56 26.72 5.15
N ASP A 239 0.21 25.45 5.37
CA ASP A 239 0.97 24.51 6.17
C ASP A 239 1.95 23.71 5.29
N ASN A 240 3.18 23.52 5.78
CA ASN A 240 4.21 22.72 5.12
C ASN A 240 4.27 21.28 5.64
N VAL A 241 3.36 20.88 6.54
CA VAL A 241 3.29 19.52 7.10
C VAL A 241 2.97 18.47 6.03
N ILE A 242 2.12 18.81 5.05
CA ILE A 242 1.79 17.93 3.93
C ILE A 242 2.23 18.59 2.63
N SER A 243 2.93 17.82 1.80
CA SER A 243 3.36 18.29 0.48
C SER A 243 2.18 18.56 -0.46
N THR A 244 2.40 19.43 -1.44
CA THR A 244 1.39 19.72 -2.48
C THR A 244 0.94 18.47 -3.24
N PRO A 245 1.82 17.55 -3.71
CA PRO A 245 1.39 16.33 -4.37
C PRO A 245 0.52 15.44 -3.49
N ARG A 246 0.86 15.31 -2.20
CA ARG A 246 0.05 14.52 -1.27
C ARG A 246 -1.31 15.20 -1.02
N LEU A 247 -1.36 16.53 -0.88
CA LEU A 247 -2.62 17.28 -0.81
C LEU A 247 -3.50 17.07 -2.05
N GLU A 248 -2.92 17.06 -3.25
CA GLU A 248 -3.66 16.80 -4.48
C GLU A 248 -4.36 15.43 -4.44
N GLU A 249 -3.65 14.37 -4.05
CA GLU A 249 -4.26 13.05 -3.85
C GLU A 249 -5.37 13.07 -2.79
N LEU A 250 -5.18 13.82 -1.71
CA LEU A 250 -6.14 13.95 -0.61
C LEU A 250 -7.38 14.78 -0.96
N PHE A 251 -7.32 15.69 -1.94
CA PHE A 251 -8.48 16.47 -2.36
C PHE A 251 -9.21 15.85 -3.56
N TRP A 252 -8.47 15.27 -4.50
CA TRP A 252 -8.99 14.86 -5.80
C TRP A 252 -9.07 13.35 -6.01
N HIS A 253 -8.20 12.57 -5.36
CA HIS A 253 -7.98 11.17 -5.70
C HIS A 253 -8.18 10.22 -4.52
N ARG A 254 -9.28 10.34 -3.79
CA ARG A 254 -9.64 9.44 -2.67
C ARG A 254 -10.02 8.07 -3.20
N LEU A 255 -9.44 7.03 -2.62
CA LEU A 255 -9.67 5.66 -3.05
C LEU A 255 -10.76 5.00 -2.21
N MET A 256 -11.91 4.77 -2.82
CA MET A 256 -13.06 4.13 -2.20
C MET A 256 -13.15 2.67 -2.59
N ILE A 257 -13.30 1.81 -1.59
CA ILE A 257 -13.69 0.41 -1.77
C ILE A 257 -15.21 0.36 -1.83
N ARG A 258 -15.77 -0.39 -2.77
CA ARG A 258 -17.23 -0.50 -2.92
C ARG A 258 -17.87 -1.04 -1.64
N GLY A 259 -18.83 -0.29 -1.10
CA GLY A 259 -19.57 -0.65 0.11
C GLY A 259 -18.96 -0.12 1.41
N GLU A 260 -17.77 0.48 1.36
CA GLU A 260 -17.18 1.19 2.49
C GLU A 260 -17.54 2.68 2.47
N GLU A 261 -17.65 3.30 3.65
CA GLU A 261 -17.94 4.73 3.79
C GLU A 261 -16.69 5.61 3.90
N GLN A 262 -15.55 4.98 4.20
CA GLN A 262 -14.26 5.62 4.42
C GLN A 262 -13.26 5.17 3.35
N ASP A 263 -12.50 6.13 2.81
CA ASP A 263 -11.46 5.85 1.82
C ASP A 263 -10.21 5.19 2.45
N ILE A 264 -9.43 4.53 1.61
CA ILE A 264 -8.24 3.78 2.01
C ILE A 264 -7.22 4.66 2.73
N TYR A 265 -7.00 5.91 2.29
CA TYR A 265 -6.00 6.77 2.92
C TYR A 265 -6.41 7.20 4.33
N SER A 266 -7.71 7.43 4.55
CA SER A 266 -8.26 7.64 5.90
C SER A 266 -8.15 6.42 6.78
N GLN A 267 -8.45 5.23 6.26
CA GLN A 267 -8.27 3.98 7.01
C GLN A 267 -6.81 3.79 7.44
N ILE A 268 -5.87 4.04 6.52
CA ILE A 268 -4.42 4.00 6.81
C ILE A 268 -4.04 5.03 7.87
N HIS A 269 -4.51 6.28 7.74
CA HIS A 269 -4.18 7.35 8.68
C HIS A 269 -4.65 7.03 10.10
N LEU A 270 -5.91 6.61 10.27
CA LEU A 270 -6.44 6.23 11.59
C LEU A 270 -5.71 5.01 12.16
N THR A 271 -5.48 3.99 11.35
CA THR A 271 -4.73 2.80 11.78
C THR A 271 -3.31 3.15 12.22
N LYS A 272 -2.65 4.08 11.53
CA LYS A 272 -1.30 4.54 11.89
C LYS A 272 -1.30 5.35 13.19
N ASN A 273 -2.32 6.19 13.42
CA ASN A 273 -2.46 6.96 14.66
C ASN A 273 -2.77 6.05 15.87
N ASP A 274 -3.53 4.98 15.66
CA ASP A 274 -3.88 4.00 16.69
C ASP A 274 -2.78 2.94 16.91
N TRP A 275 -1.66 3.03 16.19
CA TRP A 275 -0.59 2.05 16.28
C TRP A 275 0.15 2.16 17.63
N PRO A 276 0.33 1.05 18.39
CA PRO A 276 0.92 1.13 19.72
C PRO A 276 2.38 1.58 19.70
N THR A 277 2.73 2.43 20.66
CA THR A 277 4.11 2.87 20.94
C THR A 277 4.84 1.96 21.93
N GLU A 278 4.15 1.05 22.61
CA GLU A 278 4.77 0.09 23.51
C GLU A 278 5.08 -1.22 22.78
N GLU A 279 6.35 -1.65 22.81
CA GLU A 279 6.84 -2.86 22.11
C GLU A 279 6.02 -4.12 22.44
N GLY A 280 5.59 -4.26 23.70
CA GLY A 280 4.80 -5.41 24.16
C GLY A 280 3.41 -5.49 23.52
N GLN A 281 2.85 -4.36 23.09
CA GLN A 281 1.50 -4.27 22.52
C GLN A 281 1.51 -4.36 20.98
N THR A 282 2.59 -3.89 20.34
CA THR A 282 2.69 -3.80 18.87
C THR A 282 2.40 -5.13 18.19
N LYS A 283 2.99 -6.24 18.67
CA LYS A 283 2.81 -7.56 18.05
C LYS A 283 1.37 -8.06 18.09
N ALA A 284 0.68 -7.88 19.23
CA ALA A 284 -0.72 -8.29 19.38
C ALA A 284 -1.65 -7.44 18.50
N HIS A 285 -1.39 -6.13 18.45
CA HIS A 285 -2.11 -5.20 17.58
C HIS A 285 -1.91 -5.55 16.09
N SER A 286 -0.66 -5.72 15.64
CA SER A 286 -0.34 -6.11 14.26
C SER A 286 -1.02 -7.43 13.86
N SER A 287 -1.05 -8.42 14.74
CA SER A 287 -1.75 -9.69 14.49
C SER A 287 -3.27 -9.51 14.35
N THR A 288 -3.86 -8.56 15.08
CA THR A 288 -5.29 -8.24 15.01
C THR A 288 -5.63 -7.57 13.68
N ILE A 289 -4.86 -6.55 13.28
CA ILE A 289 -5.02 -5.87 11.99
C ILE A 289 -4.84 -6.85 10.83
N LEU A 290 -3.79 -7.69 10.88
CA LEU A 290 -3.53 -8.73 9.88
C LEU A 290 -4.73 -9.70 9.73
N ARG A 291 -5.34 -10.10 10.85
CA ARG A 291 -6.56 -10.94 10.82
C ARG A 291 -7.72 -10.19 10.18
N GLY A 292 -7.95 -8.93 10.53
CA GLY A 292 -9.00 -8.09 9.93
C GLY A 292 -8.85 -7.96 8.42
N LEU A 293 -7.63 -7.67 7.96
CA LEU A 293 -7.28 -7.62 6.53
C LEU A 293 -7.62 -8.93 5.82
N ILE A 294 -7.09 -10.07 6.30
CA ILE A 294 -7.28 -11.36 5.62
C ILE A 294 -8.76 -11.79 5.66
N SER A 295 -9.44 -11.62 6.79
CA SER A 295 -10.78 -12.16 7.01
C SER A 295 -11.91 -11.27 6.49
N GLN A 296 -11.73 -9.95 6.49
CA GLN A 296 -12.76 -8.96 6.17
C GLN A 296 -12.33 -7.93 5.13
N GLY A 297 -11.02 -7.75 4.89
CA GLY A 297 -10.51 -6.75 3.95
C GLY A 297 -10.62 -5.34 4.50
N LYS A 298 -10.43 -5.19 5.82
CA LYS A 298 -10.54 -3.91 6.52
C LYS A 298 -9.28 -3.60 7.33
N LEU A 299 -8.91 -2.33 7.35
CA LEU A 299 -7.91 -1.76 8.24
C LEU A 299 -8.64 -1.17 9.46
N GLY A 300 -8.36 -1.69 10.65
CA GLY A 300 -9.08 -1.33 11.88
C GLY A 300 -10.32 -2.19 12.14
N ASN A 301 -11.01 -1.89 13.25
CA ASN A 301 -12.28 -2.53 13.64
C ASN A 301 -13.48 -1.86 12.98
#